data_AF-A0A811MSC9-F1
#
_entry.id   AF-A0A811MSC9-F1
#
_cell.length_a   1.000
_cell.length_b   1.000
_cell.length_c   1.000
_cell.angle_alpha   90.00
_cell.angle_beta   90.00
_cell.angle_gamma   90.00
#
_symmetry.space_group_name_H-M   'P 1'
#
loop_
_entity.id
_entity.type
_entity.pdbx_description
1 polymer ?
#
loop_
_entity_poly.entity_id
_entity_poly.type
_entity_poly.pdbx_seq_one_letter_code
_entity_poly.pdbx_strand_id
1 'polypeptide(L)'
;MDDEWWKKARADIPGCGKFKKKGLENEDDLAKCFADITTIGIDHWSPHVVNVENVDETQEEATNFDPQDDDVSPETQEEDIGISPPPASGKRLARPVEKSGKKAKSGNALLIQEAVNSMASSANEYVSKRHGKYSIDEVMEVVIACGAGYDSNEHYIATELFVKKEQREMFMTLPTNEIRFTWLRRKYNDKYDK
;
A
#
# COMPACT_ATOMS: atom_id res chain seq x y z
N MET A 1 5.15 -29.66 10.67
CA MET A 1 5.56 -29.49 9.26
C MET A 1 6.34 -30.73 8.87
N ASP A 2 5.75 -31.52 7.97
CA ASP A 2 6.25 -32.87 7.69
C ASP A 2 7.37 -32.85 6.64
N ASP A 3 8.13 -33.95 6.56
CA ASP A 3 9.27 -34.05 5.65
C ASP A 3 8.88 -33.96 4.18
N GLU A 4 7.67 -34.41 3.82
CA GLU A 4 7.13 -34.29 2.46
C GLU A 4 6.87 -32.84 2.05
N TRP A 5 6.36 -32.01 2.98
CA TRP A 5 6.16 -30.58 2.73
C TRP A 5 7.50 -29.89 2.44
N TRP A 6 8.53 -30.18 3.23
CA TRP A 6 9.87 -29.62 3.02
C TRP A 6 10.54 -30.11 1.74
N LYS A 7 10.23 -31.32 1.28
CA LYS A 7 10.73 -31.86 0.01
C LYS A 7 10.13 -31.09 -1.17
N LYS A 8 8.82 -30.84 -1.15
CA LYS A 8 8.14 -30.01 -2.15
C LYS A 8 8.64 -28.55 -2.10
N ALA A 9 8.67 -27.94 -0.93
CA ALA A 9 9.11 -26.56 -0.75
C ALA A 9 10.56 -26.32 -1.23
N ARG A 10 11.45 -27.31 -1.13
CA ARG A 10 12.83 -27.20 -1.62
C ARG A 10 12.95 -27.23 -3.14
N ALA A 11 12.01 -27.87 -3.83
CA ALA A 11 11.94 -27.84 -5.28
C ALA A 11 11.43 -26.48 -5.77
N ASP A 12 10.39 -25.96 -5.12
CA ASP A 12 9.73 -24.72 -5.52
C ASP A 12 10.50 -23.46 -5.10
N ILE A 13 11.17 -23.50 -3.94
CA ILE A 13 11.86 -22.33 -3.35
C ILE A 13 13.32 -22.70 -3.05
N PRO A 14 14.25 -22.40 -3.98
CA PRO A 14 15.67 -22.63 -3.78
C PRO A 14 16.17 -21.99 -2.48
N GLY A 15 16.80 -22.78 -1.61
CA GLY A 15 17.39 -22.30 -0.36
C GLY A 15 16.46 -22.26 0.86
N CYS A 16 15.16 -22.56 0.71
CA CYS A 16 14.21 -22.57 1.83
C CYS A 16 14.57 -23.60 2.93
N GLY A 17 15.32 -24.65 2.57
CA GLY A 17 15.73 -25.70 3.50
C GLY A 17 16.58 -25.21 4.69
N LYS A 18 17.12 -23.99 4.64
CA LYS A 18 17.85 -23.35 5.75
C LYS A 18 16.92 -23.02 6.92
N PHE A 19 15.67 -22.64 6.63
CA PHE A 19 14.67 -22.29 7.66
C PHE A 19 14.22 -23.51 8.46
N LYS A 20 14.23 -24.72 7.85
CA LYS A 20 13.95 -25.97 8.59
C LYS A 20 14.93 -26.20 9.74
N LYS A 21 16.20 -25.83 9.56
CA LYS A 21 17.28 -26.11 10.52
C LYS A 21 17.51 -24.97 11.50
N LYS A 22 17.39 -23.72 11.04
CA LYS A 22 17.76 -22.52 11.81
C LYS A 22 16.57 -21.68 12.28
N GLY A 23 15.37 -21.94 11.76
CA GLY A 23 14.22 -21.04 11.95
C GLY A 23 14.35 -19.75 11.15
N LEU A 24 13.39 -18.84 11.34
CA LEU A 24 13.44 -17.48 10.81
C LEU A 24 14.31 -16.62 11.72
N GLU A 25 15.26 -15.88 11.15
CA GLU A 25 16.10 -14.96 11.93
C GLU A 25 15.34 -13.63 12.18
N ASN A 26 15.58 -13.02 13.34
CA ASN A 26 15.02 -11.72 13.75
C ASN A 26 13.47 -11.69 13.82
N GLU A 27 12.87 -12.78 14.29
CA GLU A 27 11.41 -12.92 14.41
C GLU A 27 10.77 -11.79 15.23
N ASP A 28 11.38 -11.40 16.35
CA ASP A 28 10.89 -10.30 17.20
C ASP A 28 10.91 -8.94 16.48
N ASP A 29 11.95 -8.67 15.70
CA ASP A 29 12.08 -7.41 14.94
C ASP A 29 11.07 -7.37 13.79
N LEU A 30 10.87 -8.51 13.12
CA LEU A 30 9.85 -8.65 12.08
C LEU A 30 8.45 -8.47 12.68
N ALA A 31 8.16 -9.12 13.80
CA ALA A 31 6.88 -8.97 14.50
C ALA A 31 6.61 -7.49 14.83
N LYS A 32 7.62 -6.74 15.28
CA LYS A 32 7.49 -5.31 15.55
C LYS A 32 7.26 -4.46 14.29
N CYS A 33 7.95 -4.77 13.18
CA CYS A 33 7.79 -4.04 11.92
C CYS A 33 6.42 -4.27 11.27
N PHE A 34 5.82 -5.44 11.48
CA PHE A 34 4.57 -5.86 10.83
C PHE A 34 3.35 -5.89 11.77
N ALA A 35 3.50 -5.58 13.07
CA ALA A 35 2.41 -5.62 14.05
C ALA A 35 1.19 -4.76 13.66
N ASP A 36 1.44 -3.59 13.07
CA ASP A 36 0.40 -2.61 12.76
C ASP A 36 -0.04 -2.63 11.28
N ILE A 37 0.54 -3.52 10.47
CA ILE A 37 0.17 -3.64 9.05
C ILE A 37 -1.03 -4.58 8.95
N THR A 38 -2.22 -4.01 8.83
CA THR A 38 -3.46 -4.75 8.57
C THR A 38 -4.00 -4.41 7.18
N THR A 39 -4.17 -5.42 6.33
CA THR A 39 -4.72 -5.24 4.98
C THR A 39 -6.23 -5.42 5.05
N ILE A 40 -6.99 -4.33 5.19
CA ILE A 40 -8.46 -4.33 5.17
C ILE A 40 -9.05 -4.39 3.75
N GLY A 41 -8.23 -4.62 2.72
CA GLY A 41 -8.66 -4.67 1.31
C GLY A 41 -8.96 -3.30 0.69
N ILE A 42 -8.95 -2.22 1.48
CA ILE A 42 -9.25 -0.85 1.03
C ILE A 42 -7.98 -0.10 0.57
N ASP A 43 -6.80 -0.49 1.07
CA ASP A 43 -5.52 0.16 0.82
C ASP A 43 -4.67 -0.52 -0.28
N HIS A 44 -5.32 -1.18 -1.26
CA HIS A 44 -4.60 -1.74 -2.39
C HIS A 44 -4.16 -0.63 -3.35
N TRP A 45 -2.93 -0.15 -3.16
CA TRP A 45 -2.31 0.77 -4.10
C TRP A 45 -1.44 -0.01 -5.10
N SER A 46 -1.76 0.11 -6.39
CA SER A 46 -0.98 -0.46 -7.48
C SER A 46 -0.35 0.66 -8.31
N PRO A 47 0.99 0.68 -8.48
CA PRO A 47 1.69 1.76 -9.19
C PRO A 47 1.39 1.81 -10.71
N HIS A 48 0.67 0.83 -11.25
CA HIS A 48 0.26 0.75 -12.65
C HIS A 48 -1.16 1.28 -12.92
N VAL A 49 -1.90 1.72 -11.89
CA VAL A 49 -3.25 2.27 -12.09
C VAL A 49 -3.15 3.76 -12.38
N VAL A 50 -2.97 4.09 -13.66
CA VAL A 50 -3.34 5.41 -14.18
C VAL A 50 -4.82 5.58 -13.91
N ASN A 51 -5.14 6.61 -13.12
CA ASN A 51 -6.47 7.07 -12.71
C ASN A 51 -7.60 6.73 -13.71
N VAL A 52 -8.27 5.59 -13.51
CA VAL A 52 -9.61 5.38 -14.02
C VAL A 52 -10.54 5.77 -12.88
N GLU A 53 -11.44 6.72 -13.16
CA GLU A 53 -12.46 7.14 -12.23
C GLU A 53 -13.22 5.91 -11.69
N ASN A 54 -13.30 5.79 -10.37
CA ASN A 54 -14.07 4.75 -9.70
C ASN A 54 -15.54 4.87 -10.12
N VAL A 55 -16.01 3.95 -10.96
CA VAL A 55 -17.42 3.59 -11.01
C VAL A 55 -17.64 2.56 -9.91
N ASP A 56 -18.43 2.97 -8.92
CA ASP A 56 -19.04 2.10 -7.94
C ASP A 56 -19.97 1.12 -8.66
N GLU A 57 -19.64 -0.16 -8.65
CA GLU A 57 -20.64 -1.22 -8.81
C GLU A 57 -20.16 -2.48 -8.08
N THR A 58 -20.96 -2.86 -7.09
CA THR A 58 -20.86 -4.11 -6.36
C THR A 58 -21.26 -5.26 -7.29
N GLN A 59 -20.64 -6.41 -7.06
CA GLN A 59 -21.16 -7.77 -7.33
C GLN A 59 -20.48 -8.55 -8.46
N GLU A 60 -19.65 -9.50 -8.00
CA GLU A 60 -19.54 -10.91 -8.42
C GLU A 60 -19.60 -11.22 -9.92
N GLU A 61 -18.48 -11.72 -10.46
CA GLU A 61 -18.47 -12.89 -11.35
C GLU A 61 -17.08 -13.55 -11.31
N ALA A 62 -17.10 -14.88 -11.17
CA ALA A 62 -15.92 -15.72 -11.13
C ALA A 62 -15.22 -15.72 -12.50
N THR A 63 -13.93 -15.38 -12.53
CA THR A 63 -13.08 -15.71 -13.68
C THR A 63 -12.16 -16.86 -13.30
N ASN A 64 -12.52 -18.03 -13.82
CA ASN A 64 -11.70 -19.22 -13.84
C ASN A 64 -10.31 -18.88 -14.41
N PHE A 65 -9.26 -19.15 -13.65
CA PHE A 65 -7.89 -19.09 -14.14
C PHE A 65 -7.54 -20.47 -14.71
N ASP A 66 -7.72 -20.63 -16.02
CA ASP A 66 -7.20 -21.77 -16.76
C ASP A 66 -5.67 -21.59 -16.94
N PRO A 67 -4.84 -22.64 -16.76
CA PRO A 67 -3.38 -22.52 -16.84
C PRO A 67 -2.91 -22.34 -18.28
N GLN A 68 -2.08 -21.32 -18.46
CA GLN A 68 -1.26 -21.03 -19.62
C GLN A 68 -0.51 -22.27 -20.15
N ASP A 69 -0.69 -22.58 -21.43
CA ASP A 69 0.17 -23.48 -22.21
C ASP A 69 0.74 -22.66 -23.38
N ASP A 70 2.00 -22.25 -23.24
CA ASP A 70 2.82 -21.86 -24.39
C ASP A 70 4.22 -22.43 -24.17
N ASP A 71 4.47 -23.46 -24.96
CA ASP A 71 5.63 -24.33 -25.06
C ASP A 71 6.81 -23.58 -25.69
N VAL A 72 7.91 -23.41 -24.94
CA VAL A 72 9.25 -23.27 -25.53
C VAL A 72 10.25 -24.01 -24.64
N SER A 73 10.64 -25.20 -25.09
CA SER A 73 11.77 -25.98 -24.60
C SER A 73 13.12 -25.43 -25.11
N PRO A 74 14.26 -25.84 -24.50
CA PRO A 74 15.51 -25.08 -24.44
C PRO A 74 16.50 -25.44 -25.56
N GLU A 75 17.38 -24.50 -25.91
CA GLU A 75 18.57 -24.80 -26.70
C GLU A 75 19.81 -24.85 -25.80
N THR A 76 20.30 -26.08 -25.71
CA THR A 76 21.54 -26.60 -25.14
C THR A 76 22.77 -25.96 -25.80
N GLN A 77 23.74 -25.45 -25.02
CA GLN A 77 25.15 -25.50 -25.43
C GLN A 77 26.02 -25.80 -24.21
N GLU A 78 26.42 -27.07 -24.14
CA GLU A 78 27.48 -27.61 -23.32
C GLU A 78 28.76 -27.58 -24.17
N GLU A 79 29.85 -27.00 -23.65
CA GLU A 79 31.19 -27.29 -24.16
C GLU A 79 32.06 -27.81 -23.01
N ASP A 80 32.44 -29.06 -23.20
CA ASP A 80 33.24 -29.96 -22.38
C ASP A 80 34.76 -29.76 -22.65
N ILE A 81 35.55 -30.42 -21.80
CA ILE A 81 36.87 -31.03 -22.02
C ILE A 81 38.02 -30.36 -21.27
N GLY A 82 38.58 -31.11 -20.30
CA GLY A 82 39.99 -30.98 -19.92
C GLY A 82 40.43 -31.57 -18.57
N ILE A 83 40.38 -32.90 -18.42
CA ILE A 83 40.89 -33.68 -17.27
C ILE A 83 42.44 -33.64 -17.19
N SER A 84 43.04 -33.41 -15.99
CA SER A 84 44.12 -34.23 -15.35
C SER A 84 44.92 -33.51 -14.22
N PRO A 85 45.25 -34.15 -13.07
CA PRO A 85 46.08 -33.64 -11.94
C PRO A 85 47.51 -34.29 -11.90
N PRO A 86 48.40 -34.21 -10.86
CA PRO A 86 48.85 -33.24 -9.81
C PRO A 86 50.43 -33.04 -9.90
N PRO A 87 51.33 -32.90 -8.86
CA PRO A 87 51.26 -32.50 -7.44
C PRO A 87 52.35 -31.47 -6.99
N ALA A 88 52.21 -30.80 -5.82
CA ALA A 88 53.35 -30.51 -4.93
C ALA A 88 52.93 -29.92 -3.57
N SER A 89 53.43 -30.56 -2.53
CA SER A 89 53.43 -30.18 -1.11
C SER A 89 54.01 -28.79 -0.84
N GLY A 90 53.44 -28.03 0.11
CA GLY A 90 54.11 -26.86 0.67
C GLY A 90 53.25 -25.98 1.58
N LYS A 91 53.30 -26.26 2.89
CA LYS A 91 52.84 -25.34 3.94
C LYS A 91 53.65 -24.03 3.87
N ARG A 92 53.02 -22.83 3.93
CA ARG A 92 53.32 -21.76 4.92
C ARG A 92 52.78 -20.35 4.58
N LEU A 93 52.32 -19.73 5.69
CA LEU A 93 52.18 -18.31 6.06
C LEU A 93 51.09 -17.43 5.42
N ALA A 94 50.21 -16.96 6.32
CA ALA A 94 49.24 -15.90 6.10
C ALA A 94 49.93 -14.61 5.63
N ARG A 95 49.53 -14.14 4.45
CA ARG A 95 49.74 -12.76 4.00
C ARG A 95 48.55 -11.92 4.46
N PRO A 96 48.76 -10.74 5.06
CA PRO A 96 47.66 -9.82 5.36
C PRO A 96 46.96 -9.47 4.05
N VAL A 97 45.69 -9.85 3.93
CA VAL A 97 44.82 -9.36 2.86
C VAL A 97 44.62 -7.88 3.10
N GLU A 98 45.18 -7.06 2.21
CA GLU A 98 44.85 -5.65 2.10
C GLU A 98 43.32 -5.52 2.03
N LYS A 99 42.74 -4.80 2.99
CA LYS A 99 41.31 -4.45 2.95
C LYS A 99 41.11 -3.50 1.78
N SER A 100 40.81 -4.05 0.61
CA SER A 100 40.31 -3.27 -0.51
C SER A 100 39.06 -2.52 -0.03
N GLY A 101 39.14 -1.19 -0.11
CA GLY A 101 38.10 -0.30 0.36
C GLY A 101 36.75 -0.69 -0.25
N LYS A 102 35.74 -0.84 0.61
CA LYS A 102 34.35 -0.94 0.18
C LYS A 102 34.06 0.35 -0.61
N LYS A 103 33.98 0.25 -1.93
CA LYS A 103 33.44 1.34 -2.76
C LYS A 103 32.05 1.66 -2.22
N ALA A 104 31.86 2.90 -1.77
CA ALA A 104 30.57 3.37 -1.29
C ALA A 104 29.55 3.20 -2.42
N LYS A 105 28.59 2.29 -2.24
CA LYS A 105 27.37 2.21 -3.06
C LYS A 105 26.46 3.38 -2.73
N SER A 106 26.93 4.61 -2.98
CA SER A 106 26.20 5.83 -2.65
C SER A 106 25.15 6.17 -3.71
N GLY A 107 25.36 5.80 -4.98
CA GLY A 107 24.46 6.15 -6.08
C GLY A 107 23.09 5.47 -6.02
N ASN A 108 23.07 4.14 -5.82
CA ASN A 108 21.80 3.40 -5.71
C ASN A 108 21.04 3.77 -4.43
N ALA A 109 21.74 4.12 -3.35
CA ALA A 109 21.10 4.56 -2.12
C ALA A 109 20.36 5.90 -2.30
N LEU A 110 20.94 6.83 -3.07
CA LEU A 110 20.29 8.10 -3.42
C LEU A 110 19.04 7.89 -4.29
N LEU A 111 19.12 7.02 -5.30
CA LEU A 111 17.98 6.68 -6.16
C LEU A 111 16.83 6.05 -5.36
N ILE A 112 17.15 5.15 -4.42
CA ILE A 112 16.14 4.55 -3.53
C ILE A 112 15.54 5.63 -2.61
N GLN A 113 16.36 6.51 -2.04
CA GLN A 113 15.89 7.59 -1.17
C GLN A 113 14.97 8.57 -1.92
N GLU A 114 15.31 8.92 -3.16
CA GLU A 114 14.51 9.78 -4.02
C GLU A 114 13.18 9.12 -4.40
N ALA A 115 13.21 7.83 -4.76
CA ALA A 115 11.99 7.06 -5.02
C ALA A 115 11.08 6.99 -3.78
N VAL A 116 11.64 6.73 -2.59
CA VAL A 116 10.89 6.72 -1.33
C VAL A 116 10.29 8.09 -1.01
N ASN A 117 11.06 9.18 -1.16
CA ASN A 117 10.56 10.53 -0.93
C ASN A 117 9.48 10.92 -1.95
N SER A 118 9.63 10.52 -3.21
CA SER A 118 8.64 10.72 -4.27
C SER A 118 7.34 9.99 -3.93
N MET A 119 7.41 8.70 -3.60
CA MET A 119 6.26 7.89 -3.18
C MET A 119 5.56 8.48 -1.95
N ALA A 120 6.32 8.89 -0.94
CA ALA A 120 5.77 9.52 0.27
C ALA A 120 5.05 10.84 -0.05
N SER A 121 5.63 11.65 -0.94
CA SER A 121 5.03 12.93 -1.37
C SER A 121 3.75 12.70 -2.15
N SER A 122 3.74 11.76 -3.11
CA SER A 122 2.55 11.41 -3.88
C SER A 122 1.45 10.82 -3.01
N ALA A 123 1.79 9.97 -2.04
CA ALA A 123 0.83 9.43 -1.08
C ALA A 123 0.21 10.54 -0.22
N ASN A 124 1.02 11.48 0.29
CA ASN A 124 0.53 12.60 1.07
C ASN A 124 -0.34 13.56 0.24
N GLU A 125 0.01 13.82 -1.02
CA GLU A 125 -0.81 14.61 -1.94
C GLU A 125 -2.15 13.91 -2.24
N TYR A 126 -2.13 12.59 -2.45
CA TYR A 126 -3.34 11.79 -2.64
C TYR A 126 -4.27 11.88 -1.43
N VAL A 127 -3.75 11.67 -0.21
CA VAL A 127 -4.52 11.80 1.03
C VAL A 127 -5.03 13.23 1.21
N SER A 128 -4.22 14.25 0.90
CA SER A 128 -4.62 15.66 0.99
C SER A 128 -5.73 16.01 0.00
N LYS A 129 -5.73 15.44 -1.21
CA LYS A 129 -6.82 15.63 -2.19
C LYS A 129 -8.15 15.05 -1.70
N ARG A 130 -8.11 13.97 -0.90
CA ARG A 130 -9.29 13.32 -0.31
C ARG A 130 -9.91 14.15 0.81
N HIS A 131 -9.09 14.87 1.57
CA HIS A 131 -9.58 15.78 2.60
C HIS A 131 -10.03 17.12 1.97
N GLY A 132 -11.20 17.60 2.39
CA GLY A 132 -11.72 18.90 1.94
C GLY A 132 -10.91 20.05 2.53
N LYS A 133 -11.10 21.26 2.00
CA LYS A 133 -10.60 22.48 2.66
C LYS A 133 -11.11 22.58 4.11
N TYR A 134 -12.31 22.04 4.35
CA TYR A 134 -12.97 22.01 5.65
C TYR A 134 -13.23 20.55 6.07
N SER A 135 -12.89 20.27 7.32
CA SER A 135 -13.20 19.03 8.03
C SER A 135 -14.69 18.93 8.39
N ILE A 136 -15.13 17.75 8.81
CA ILE A 136 -16.51 17.55 9.28
C ILE A 136 -16.75 18.35 10.55
N ASP A 137 -15.83 18.28 11.52
CA ASP A 137 -15.95 18.98 12.80
C ASP A 137 -16.11 20.49 12.62
N GLU A 138 -15.29 21.11 11.76
CA GLU A 138 -15.39 22.54 11.44
C GLU A 138 -16.76 22.91 10.84
N VAL A 139 -17.28 22.09 9.93
CA VAL A 139 -18.59 22.37 9.32
C VAL A 139 -19.72 22.17 10.32
N MET A 140 -19.64 21.13 11.15
CA MET A 140 -20.65 20.83 12.17
C MET A 140 -20.70 21.92 13.26
N GLU A 141 -19.57 22.53 13.61
CA GLU A 141 -19.55 23.72 14.49
C GLU A 141 -20.33 24.90 13.86
N VAL A 142 -20.18 25.13 12.56
CA VAL A 142 -20.93 26.17 11.83
C VAL A 142 -22.43 25.83 11.74
N VAL A 143 -22.81 24.55 11.64
CA VAL A 143 -24.21 24.09 11.67
C VAL A 143 -24.87 24.44 13.00
N ILE A 144 -24.20 24.16 14.12
CA ILE A 144 -24.68 24.55 15.45
C ILE A 144 -24.77 26.08 15.54
N ALA A 145 -23.73 26.80 15.09
CA ALA A 145 -23.68 28.26 15.11
C ALA A 145 -24.77 28.92 14.24
N CYS A 146 -25.26 28.24 13.20
CA CYS A 146 -26.36 28.72 12.38
C CYS A 146 -27.75 28.43 12.95
N GLY A 147 -27.84 27.80 14.13
CA GLY A 147 -29.10 27.54 14.84
C GLY A 147 -29.68 26.14 14.62
N ALA A 148 -28.98 25.26 13.90
CA ALA A 148 -29.39 23.86 13.74
C ALA A 148 -28.89 23.03 14.93
N GLY A 149 -29.64 23.07 16.03
CA GLY A 149 -29.36 22.29 17.25
C GLY A 149 -29.42 20.77 16.99
N TYR A 150 -28.79 19.98 17.86
CA TYR A 150 -28.63 18.52 17.67
C TYR A 150 -29.95 17.74 17.48
N ASP A 151 -31.07 18.28 17.96
CA ASP A 151 -32.41 17.72 17.87
C ASP A 151 -33.21 18.22 16.64
N SER A 152 -32.62 19.08 15.82
CA SER A 152 -33.27 19.65 14.64
C SER A 152 -33.11 18.76 13.39
N ASN A 153 -34.10 18.83 12.52
CA ASN A 153 -34.06 18.21 11.19
C ASN A 153 -32.88 18.74 10.36
N GLU A 154 -32.56 20.03 10.50
CA GLU A 154 -31.43 20.70 9.85
C GLU A 154 -30.08 20.13 10.30
N HIS A 155 -29.93 19.77 11.57
CA HIS A 155 -28.73 19.11 12.07
C HIS A 155 -28.63 17.68 11.56
N TYR A 156 -29.74 16.94 11.57
CA TYR A 156 -29.76 15.58 11.06
C TYR A 156 -29.36 15.52 9.58
N ILE A 157 -29.97 16.34 8.71
CA ILE A 157 -29.60 16.37 7.29
C ILE A 157 -28.14 16.82 7.07
N ALA A 158 -27.60 17.69 7.93
CA ALA A 158 -26.19 18.08 7.88
C ALA A 158 -25.25 16.88 8.09
N THR A 159 -25.56 15.97 9.02
CA THR A 159 -24.74 14.75 9.25
C THR A 159 -24.67 13.86 8.01
N GLU A 160 -25.75 13.80 7.22
CA GLU A 160 -25.79 13.01 5.98
C GLU A 160 -25.13 13.73 4.80
N LEU A 161 -25.23 15.06 4.72
CA LEU A 161 -24.65 15.85 3.64
C LEU A 161 -23.12 15.95 3.77
N PHE A 162 -22.63 16.21 4.98
CA PHE A 162 -21.24 16.61 5.20
C PHE A 162 -20.25 15.47 5.30
N VAL A 163 -20.68 14.21 5.09
CA VAL A 163 -19.74 13.14 4.72
C VAL A 163 -19.08 13.44 3.36
N LYS A 164 -19.76 14.17 2.47
CA LYS A 164 -19.25 14.56 1.14
C LYS A 164 -18.48 15.87 1.20
N LYS A 165 -17.24 15.88 0.71
CA LYS A 165 -16.35 17.06 0.69
C LYS A 165 -16.96 18.23 -0.07
N GLU A 166 -17.57 17.96 -1.21
CA GLU A 166 -18.13 18.98 -2.11
C GLU A 166 -19.29 19.71 -1.44
N GLN A 167 -20.09 19.01 -0.63
CA GLN A 167 -21.18 19.60 0.14
C GLN A 167 -20.64 20.49 1.27
N ARG A 168 -19.59 20.04 1.96
CA ARG A 168 -18.90 20.85 2.99
C ARG A 168 -18.38 22.17 2.41
N GLU A 169 -17.68 22.09 1.28
CA GLU A 169 -17.12 23.26 0.61
C GLU A 169 -18.20 24.20 0.10
N MET A 170 -19.25 23.68 -0.53
CA MET A 170 -20.39 24.48 -0.98
C MET A 170 -21.08 25.19 0.19
N PHE A 171 -21.34 24.50 1.30
CA PHE A 171 -21.99 25.08 2.47
C PHE A 171 -21.18 26.24 3.09
N MET A 172 -19.85 26.10 3.12
CA MET A 172 -18.97 27.16 3.62
C MET A 172 -18.93 28.42 2.74
N THR A 173 -19.39 28.36 1.48
CA THR A 173 -19.52 29.56 0.64
C THR A 173 -20.73 30.43 1.01
N LEU A 174 -21.70 29.89 1.75
CA LEU A 174 -22.90 30.63 2.14
C LEU A 174 -22.51 31.72 3.15
N PRO A 175 -22.88 33.00 2.94
CA PRO A 175 -22.27 34.11 3.65
C PRO A 175 -22.85 34.35 5.06
N THR A 176 -24.09 33.94 5.33
CA THR A 176 -24.78 34.20 6.60
C THR A 176 -25.35 32.92 7.22
N ASN A 177 -25.52 32.94 8.54
CA ASN A 177 -26.11 31.83 9.28
C ASN A 177 -27.57 31.55 8.88
N GLU A 178 -28.37 32.58 8.64
CA GLU A 178 -29.76 32.42 8.18
C GLU A 178 -29.85 31.70 6.82
N ILE A 179 -28.94 32.04 5.89
CA ILE A 179 -28.88 31.40 4.57
C ILE A 179 -28.45 29.94 4.71
N ARG A 180 -27.45 29.65 5.55
CA ARG A 180 -27.00 28.28 5.85
C ARG A 180 -28.13 27.43 6.42
N PHE A 181 -28.83 27.95 7.43
CA PHE A 181 -29.94 27.26 8.07
C PHE A 181 -31.11 27.02 7.09
N THR A 182 -31.49 28.04 6.31
CA THR A 182 -32.53 27.90 5.28
C THR A 182 -32.15 26.89 4.21
N TRP A 183 -30.88 26.83 3.82
CA TRP A 183 -30.39 25.84 2.86
C TRP A 183 -30.50 24.42 3.40
N LEU A 184 -30.12 24.18 4.65
CA LEU A 184 -30.29 22.88 5.32
C LEU A 184 -31.76 22.48 5.37
N ARG A 185 -32.65 23.41 5.73
CA ARG A 185 -34.10 23.17 5.75
C ARG A 185 -34.63 22.74 4.38
N ARG A 186 -34.22 23.43 3.30
CA ARG A 186 -34.60 23.05 1.92
C ARG A 186 -34.09 21.65 1.58
N LYS A 187 -32.85 21.33 1.93
CA LYS A 187 -32.27 19.99 1.71
C LYS A 187 -33.03 18.89 2.45
N TYR A 188 -33.47 19.15 3.69
CA TYR A 188 -34.30 18.22 4.44
C TYR A 188 -35.64 18.01 3.73
N ASN A 189 -36.35 19.10 3.41
CA ASN A 189 -37.66 19.03 2.75
C ASN A 189 -37.57 18.31 1.39
N ASP A 190 -36.57 18.62 0.56
CA ASP A 190 -36.36 17.95 -0.73
C ASP A 190 -36.19 16.42 -0.59
N LYS A 191 -35.65 15.97 0.55
CA LYS A 191 -35.40 14.55 0.81
C LYS A 191 -36.60 13.84 1.45
N TYR A 192 -37.34 14.52 2.32
CA TYR A 192 -38.33 13.88 3.21
C TYR A 192 -39.78 14.32 3.02
N ASP A 193 -40.07 15.48 2.40
CA ASP A 193 -41.44 15.98 2.21
C ASP A 193 -42.11 15.42 0.93
N LYS A 194 -41.97 14.11 0.68
CA LYS A 194 -42.66 13.43 -0.44
C LYS A 194 -44.05 12.96 -0.08
#